data_AF-A0A1F3A5A8-F1
#
_entry.id   AF-A0A1F3A5A8-F1
#
_cell.length_a   1.000
_cell.length_b   1.000
_cell.length_c   1.000
_cell.angle_alpha   90.00
_cell.angle_beta   90.00
_cell.angle_gamma   90.00
#
_symmetry.space_group_name_H-M   'P 1'
#
loop_
_entity.id
_entity.type
_entity.pdbx_description
1 polymer ?
#
loop_
_entity_poly.entity_id
_entity_poly.type
_entity_poly.pdbx_seq_one_letter_code
_entity_poly.pdbx_strand_id
1 'polypeptide(L)' 'MTELQTIKHHVDEHGLGSAIVGDHVAIGVVWTTKTLDGRVRKREIIERAYSMEDAVSIIGCRCENRTNAA' A
#
# COMPACT_ATOMS: atom_id res chain seq x y z
N MET A 1 -11.23 -16.66 -3.64
CA MET A 1 -10.47 -15.40 -3.73
C MET A 1 -9.01 -15.80 -3.95
N THR A 2 -8.35 -15.28 -4.99
CA THR A 2 -6.91 -15.51 -5.21
C THR A 2 -6.09 -14.64 -4.26
N GLU A 3 -4.81 -14.94 -4.10
CA GLU A 3 -3.88 -14.12 -3.29
C GLU A 3 -3.88 -12.66 -3.74
N LEU A 4 -3.77 -12.40 -5.05
CA LEU A 4 -3.84 -11.05 -5.62
C LEU A 4 -5.18 -10.35 -5.38
N GLN A 5 -6.29 -11.09 -5.34
CA GLN A 5 -7.61 -10.52 -4.99
C GLN A 5 -7.68 -10.12 -3.52
N THR A 6 -7.07 -10.90 -2.63
CA THR A 6 -6.98 -10.57 -1.19
C THR A 6 -6.12 -9.32 -0.98
N ILE A 7 -4.96 -9.23 -1.65
CA ILE A 7 -4.10 -8.03 -1.61
C ILE A 7 -4.87 -6.80 -2.11
N LYS A 8 -5.50 -6.89 -3.28
CA LYS A 8 -6.26 -5.78 -3.84
C LYS A 8 -7.38 -5.33 -2.90
N HIS A 9 -8.15 -6.28 -2.37
CA HIS A 9 -9.24 -5.96 -1.46
C HIS A 9 -8.73 -5.21 -0.21
N HIS A 10 -7.63 -5.67 0.38
CA HIS A 10 -7.01 -5.01 1.53
C HIS A 10 -6.57 -3.56 1.22
N VAL A 11 -5.99 -3.33 0.05
CA VAL A 11 -5.59 -1.99 -0.40
C VAL A 11 -6.81 -1.09 -0.63
N ASP A 12 -7.87 -1.64 -1.22
CA ASP A 12 -9.12 -0.91 -1.47
C ASP A 12 -9.83 -0.51 -0.15
N GLU A 13 -9.79 -1.35 0.88
CA GLU A 13 -10.31 -1.03 2.22
C GLU A 13 -9.58 0.15 2.88
N HIS A 14 -8.32 0.38 2.52
CA HIS A 14 -7.54 1.55 2.96
C HIS A 14 -7.79 2.80 2.09
N GLY A 15 -8.66 2.71 1.08
CA GLY A 15 -9.03 3.84 0.21
C GLY A 15 -7.96 4.23 -0.81
N LEU A 16 -7.00 3.34 -1.07
CA LEU A 16 -5.94 3.56 -2.05
C LEU A 16 -6.37 3.03 -3.43
N GLY A 17 -6.00 3.75 -4.49
CA GLY A 17 -6.23 3.29 -5.86
C GLY A 17 -5.33 2.10 -6.17
N SER A 18 -5.92 0.97 -6.59
CA SER A 18 -5.17 -0.25 -6.88
C SER A 18 -5.70 -1.05 -8.07
N ALA A 19 -4.83 -1.81 -8.73
CA ALA A 19 -5.21 -2.72 -9.82
C ALA A 19 -4.36 -4.00 -9.81
N ILE A 20 -4.95 -5.14 -10.14
CA ILE A 20 -4.18 -6.38 -10.38
C ILE A 20 -3.58 -6.29 -11.78
N VAL A 21 -2.25 -6.42 -11.90
CA VAL A 21 -1.51 -6.34 -13.15
C VAL A 21 -0.60 -7.55 -13.26
N GLY A 22 -0.98 -8.53 -14.07
CA GLY A 22 -0.22 -9.77 -14.24
C GLY A 22 -0.11 -10.54 -12.92
N ASP A 23 1.07 -10.48 -12.32
CA ASP A 23 1.50 -11.23 -11.14
C ASP A 23 1.53 -10.42 -9.84
N HIS A 24 1.09 -9.15 -9.84
CA HIS A 24 1.11 -8.27 -8.66
C HIS A 24 -0.09 -7.33 -8.59
N VAL A 25 -0.23 -6.65 -7.46
CA VAL A 25 -1.14 -5.51 -7.29
C VAL A 25 -0.34 -4.22 -7.40
N ALA A 26 -0.67 -3.40 -8.39
CA ALA A 26 -0.16 -2.04 -8.54
C ALA A 26 -0.95 -1.09 -7.63
N ILE A 27 -0.25 -0.35 -6.77
CA ILE A 27 -0.83 0.54 -5.76
C ILE A 27 -0.38 1.97 -6.02
N GLY A 28 -1.33 2.89 -6.22
CA GLY A 28 -1.05 4.31 -6.34
C GLY A 28 -0.87 4.96 -4.97
N VAL A 29 0.31 5.52 -4.72
CA VAL A 29 0.65 6.17 -3.45
C VAL A 29 1.18 7.59 -3.66
N VAL A 30 0.85 8.48 -2.73
CA VAL A 30 1.31 9.88 -2.74
C VAL A 30 2.30 10.09 -1.60
N TRP A 31 3.58 10.13 -1.93
CA TRP A 31 4.63 10.41 -0.97
C TRP A 31 4.70 11.91 -0.70
N THR A 32 4.54 12.28 0.57
CA THR A 32 4.64 13.66 1.01
C THR A 32 5.92 13.85 1.80
N THR A 33 6.82 14.71 1.32
CA THR A 33 8.10 15.01 1.98
C THR A 33 8.15 16.49 2.36
N LYS A 34 8.53 16.78 3.60
CA LYS A 34 8.83 18.14 4.04
C LYS A 34 10.32 18.41 3.81
N THR A 35 10.63 19.39 2.97
CA THR A 35 12.01 19.78 2.65
C THR A 35 12.61 20.67 3.74
N LEU A 36 13.95 20.82 3.73
CA LEU A 36 14.68 21.62 4.73
C LEU A 36 14.28 23.10 4.74
N ASP A 37 13.79 23.63 3.62
CA ASP A 37 13.23 24.97 3.47
C ASP A 37 11.76 25.07 3.92
N GLY A 38 11.22 24.02 4.54
CA GLY A 38 9.87 23.98 5.10
C GLY A 38 8.75 23.72 4.09
N ARG A 39 9.06 23.56 2.79
CA ARG A 39 8.06 23.28 1.75
C ARG A 39 7.60 21.83 1.80
N VAL A 40 6.36 21.60 1.36
CA VAL A 40 5.81 20.25 1.19
C VAL A 40 5.90 19.87 -0.28
N ARG A 41 6.58 18.76 -0.58
CA ARG A 41 6.59 18.14 -1.91
C ARG A 41 5.74 16.88 -1.89
N LYS A 42 4.91 16.72 -2.91
CA LYS A 42 4.13 15.51 -3.17
C LYS A 42 4.70 14.81 -4.39
N ARG A 43 4.84 13.50 -4.31
CA ARG A 43 5.26 12.66 -5.43
C ARG A 43 4.30 11.50 -5.55
N GLU A 44 3.65 11.39 -6.69
CA GLU A 44 2.81 10.24 -7.03
C GLU A 44 3.69 9.15 -7.63
N ILE A 45 3.61 7.94 -7.08
CA ILE A 45 4.30 6.76 -7.58
C ILE A 45 3.35 5.56 -7.56
N ILE A 46 3.67 4.56 -8.39
CA ILE A 46 3.00 3.26 -8.38
C ILE A 46 3.98 2.26 -7.77
N GLU A 47 3.57 1.65 -6.65
CA GLU A 47 4.29 0.56 -5.99
C GLU A 47 3.68 -0.79 -6.39
N ARG A 48 4.46 -1.87 -6.27
CA ARG A 48 4.04 -3.23 -6.64
C ARG A 48 4.03 -4.12 -5.42
N ALA A 49 2.88 -4.72 -5.10
CA ALA A 49 2.74 -5.69 -4.03
C ALA A 49 2.56 -7.11 -4.61
N TYR A 50 3.48 -8.02 -4.26
CA TYR A 50 3.40 -9.44 -4.63
C TYR A 50 2.85 -10.28 -3.48
N SER A 51 2.99 -9.79 -2.24
CA SER A 51 2.48 -10.43 -1.02
C SER A 51 1.62 -9.46 -0.19
N MET A 52 1.00 -9.99 0.87
CA MET A 52 0.30 -9.15 1.86
C MET A 52 1.27 -8.27 2.65
N GLU A 53 2.45 -8.78 2.97
CA GLU A 53 3.50 -8.05 3.70
C GLU A 53 3.97 -6.83 2.89
N ASP A 54 4.12 -6.98 1.57
CA ASP A 54 4.42 -5.86 0.67
C ASP A 54 3.33 -4.80 0.75
N ALA A 55 2.06 -5.21 0.66
CA ALA A 55 0.93 -4.30 0.69
C ALA A 55 0.84 -3.55 2.02
N VAL A 56 1.01 -4.25 3.15
CA VAL A 56 1.04 -3.63 4.48
C VAL A 56 2.18 -2.62 4.58
N SER A 57 3.37 -2.97 4.08
CA SER A 57 4.55 -2.09 4.06
C SER A 57 4.31 -0.83 3.23
N ILE A 58 3.76 -0.98 2.02
CA ILE A 58 3.46 0.12 1.09
C ILE A 58 2.39 1.06 1.67
N ILE A 59 1.32 0.50 2.25
CA ILE A 59 0.24 1.28 2.89
C ILE A 59 0.77 1.96 4.16
N GLY A 60 1.74 1.35 4.85
CA GLY A 60 2.23 1.77 6.16
C GLY A 60 1.23 1.46 7.28
N CYS A 61 0.33 0.49 7.09
CA CYS A 61 -0.59 0.07 8.16
C CYS A 61 0.12 -0.87 9.15
N ARG A 62 -0.31 -0.89 10.41
CA ARG A 62 0.20 -1.84 11.43
C ARG A 62 -0.72 -3.04 11.60
N CYS A 63 -1.35 -3.46 10.51
CA CYS A 63 -2.40 -4.48 10.53
C CYS A 63 -1.88 -5.84 11.06
N GLU A 64 -0.58 -6.11 10.90
CA GLU A 64 0.12 -7.32 11.37
C GLU A 64 0.13 -7.48 12.91
N ASN A 65 -0.07 -6.41 13.68
CA ASN A 65 -0.10 -6.49 15.15
C ASN A 65 -1.45 -6.93 15.75
N ARG A 66 -2.49 -7.17 14.94
CA ARG A 66 -3.80 -7.60 15.46
C ARG A 66 -3.94 -9.11 15.63
N THR A 67 -3.07 -9.91 15.03
CA THR A 67 -3.19 -11.38 15.04
C THR A 67 -2.46 -12.04 16.21
N ASN A 68 -1.55 -11.33 16.90
CA ASN A 68 -0.77 -11.85 18.04
C ASN A 68 -1.21 -11.30 19.41
N ALA A 69 -2.40 -10.69 19.49
CA ALA A 69 -2.96 -10.14 20.73
C ALA A 69 -4.14 -10.96 21.27
N ALA A 70 -4.14 -12.28 21.03
CA ALA A 70 -5.12 -13.24 21.55
C ALA A 70 -4.45 -14.25 22.49
#